data_AF-A0A2D5ZT68-F1
#
_entry.id   AF-A0A2D5ZT68-F1
#
_cell.length_a   1.000
_cell.length_b   1.000
_cell.length_c   1.000
_cell.angle_alpha   90.00
_cell.angle_beta   90.00
_cell.angle_gamma   90.00
#
_symmetry.space_group_name_H-M   'P 1'
#
loop_
_entity.id
_entity.type
_entity.pdbx_description
1 polymer ?
#
loop_
_entity_poly.entity_id
_entity_poly.type
_entity_poly.pdbx_seq_one_letter_code
_entity_poly.pdbx_strand_id
1 'polypeptide(L)'
;MKTEVHTHHGFTLIELIVVIAVIGILAVIALPRYTGLEDDTQAAAEKGIVGAVRAGITTFHAKHEHFPLDLDGAADGEAALTNALFDSVLVYGVVRHWEKENDTYTGPAGGTYTYVSGDGSFN
;
A
#
# COMPACT_ATOMS: atom_id res chain seq x y z
N MET A 1 -38.13 5.01 55.58
CA MET A 1 -37.45 4.91 54.28
C MET A 1 -36.36 5.98 54.27
N LYS A 2 -35.08 5.60 54.38
CA LYS A 2 -33.96 6.55 54.34
C LYS A 2 -33.56 6.75 52.89
N THR A 3 -33.65 7.99 52.40
CA THR A 3 -33.23 8.33 51.04
C THR A 3 -31.77 8.74 51.09
N GLU A 4 -30.90 7.93 50.50
CA GLU A 4 -29.48 8.25 50.37
C GLU A 4 -29.33 9.38 49.33
N VAL A 5 -28.69 10.49 49.72
CA VAL A 5 -28.42 11.62 48.82
C VAL A 5 -27.13 11.31 48.05
N HIS A 6 -27.24 11.14 46.74
CA HIS A 6 -26.09 10.97 45.86
C HIS A 6 -25.43 12.33 45.57
N THR A 7 -24.24 12.56 46.12
CA THR A 7 -23.43 13.75 45.84
C THR A 7 -22.75 13.62 44.48
N HIS A 8 -23.30 14.29 43.47
CA HIS A 8 -22.65 14.44 42.17
C HIS A 8 -21.40 15.34 42.33
N HIS A 9 -20.22 14.72 42.27
CA HIS A 9 -18.96 15.44 42.20
C HIS A 9 -18.78 15.96 40.76
N GLY A 10 -18.89 17.27 40.57
CA GLY A 10 -18.65 17.92 39.29
C GLY A 10 -17.17 18.00 38.95
N PHE A 11 -16.83 17.87 37.67
CA PHE A 11 -15.47 18.03 37.15
C PHE A 11 -14.99 19.47 37.35
N THR A 12 -13.71 19.67 37.67
CA THR A 12 -13.17 21.03 37.88
C THR A 12 -12.74 21.66 36.55
N LEU A 13 -12.86 22.99 36.44
CA LEU A 13 -12.40 23.71 35.23
C LEU A 13 -10.90 23.51 34.97
N ILE A 14 -10.10 23.41 36.04
CA ILE A 14 -8.66 23.17 35.92
C ILE A 14 -8.36 21.78 35.34
N GLU A 15 -9.16 20.77 35.70
CA GLU A 15 -9.01 19.40 35.22
C GLU A 15 -9.33 19.31 33.72
N LEU A 16 -10.33 20.05 33.24
CA LEU A 16 -10.60 20.16 31.80
C LEU A 16 -9.45 20.86 31.06
N ILE A 17 -8.89 21.93 31.62
CA ILE A 17 -7.78 22.69 31.02
C ILE A 17 -6.51 21.83 30.91
N VAL A 18 -6.19 21.06 31.95
CA VAL A 18 -5.02 20.15 31.92
C VAL A 18 -5.22 19.06 30.88
N VAL A 19 -6.42 18.50 30.74
CA VAL A 19 -6.71 17.46 29.74
C VAL A 19 -6.51 17.97 28.32
N ILE A 20 -7.07 19.15 27.98
CA ILE A 20 -6.89 19.72 26.63
C ILE A 20 -5.43 20.11 26.36
N ALA A 21 -4.70 20.57 27.38
CA ALA A 21 -3.28 20.89 27.25
C ALA A 21 -2.44 19.63 26.97
N VAL A 22 -2.71 18.53 27.67
CA VAL A 22 -2.04 17.24 27.41
C VAL A 22 -2.39 16.70 26.03
N ILE A 23 -3.67 16.73 25.61
CA ILE A 23 -4.09 16.29 24.28
C ILE A 23 -3.42 17.14 23.18
N GLY A 24 -3.30 18.46 23.39
CA GLY A 24 -2.61 19.36 22.46
C GLY A 24 -1.14 19.00 22.26
N ILE A 25 -0.41 18.67 23.33
CA ILE A 25 1.00 18.24 23.24
C ILE A 25 1.12 16.90 22.50
N LEU A 26 0.26 15.93 22.84
CA LEU A 26 0.28 14.62 22.19
C LEU A 26 -0.04 14.71 20.69
N ALA A 27 -0.98 15.57 20.30
CA ALA A 27 -1.35 15.76 18.89
C ALA A 27 -0.19 16.29 18.04
N VAL A 28 0.58 17.25 18.56
CA VAL A 28 1.74 17.84 17.85
C VAL A 28 2.83 16.80 17.59
N ILE A 29 3.05 15.86 18.51
CA ILE A 29 4.07 14.82 18.37
C ILE A 29 3.61 13.67 17.46
N ALA A 30 2.32 13.34 17.48
CA ALA A 30 1.76 12.20 16.74
C ALA A 30 1.65 12.47 15.22
N LEU A 31 1.24 13.67 14.81
CA LEU A 31 0.98 14.02 13.41
C LEU A 31 2.18 13.82 12.46
N PRO A 32 3.41 14.31 12.75
CA PRO A 32 4.53 14.21 11.80
C PRO A 32 5.03 12.77 11.58
N ARG A 33 4.75 11.84 12.50
CA ARG A 33 5.11 10.42 12.33
C ARG A 33 4.16 9.68 11.41
N TYR A 34 2.92 10.14 11.31
CA TYR A 34 1.89 9.47 10.51
C TYR A 34 2.13 9.68 9.01
N THR A 35 2.54 10.89 8.59
CA THR A 35 2.72 11.23 7.17
C THR A 35 3.89 10.53 6.49
N GLY A 36 5.03 10.35 7.18
CA GLY A 36 6.20 9.66 6.58
C GLY A 36 6.05 8.14 6.52
N LEU A 37 5.20 7.57 7.38
CA LEU A 37 4.97 6.12 7.39
C LEU A 37 4.20 5.66 6.16
N GLU A 38 3.31 6.49 5.61
CA GLU A 38 2.53 6.16 4.42
C GLU A 38 3.43 5.95 3.20
N ASP A 39 4.42 6.83 2.98
CA ASP A 39 5.36 6.70 1.86
C ASP A 39 6.27 5.46 2.00
N ASP A 40 6.82 5.23 3.19
CA ASP A 40 7.67 4.06 3.47
C ASP A 40 6.89 2.74 3.32
N THR A 41 5.62 2.72 3.73
CA THR A 41 4.77 1.54 3.57
C THR A 41 4.44 1.24 2.11
N GLN A 42 4.20 2.27 1.30
CA GLN A 42 3.97 2.12 -0.14
C GLN A 42 5.21 1.59 -0.84
N ALA A 43 6.39 2.14 -0.54
CA ALA A 43 7.65 1.66 -1.11
C ALA A 43 7.96 0.20 -0.71
N ALA A 44 7.68 -0.18 0.54
CA ALA A 44 7.84 -1.55 1.00
C ALA A 44 6.88 -2.53 0.31
N ALA A 45 5.61 -2.14 0.16
CA ALA A 45 4.60 -2.94 -0.55
C ALA A 45 4.96 -3.10 -2.03
N GLU A 46 5.36 -2.02 -2.68
CA GLU A 46 5.81 -2.00 -4.07
C GLU A 46 7.00 -2.96 -4.27
N LYS A 47 8.03 -2.87 -3.43
CA LYS A 47 9.18 -3.77 -3.48
C LYS A 47 8.78 -5.25 -3.32
N GLY A 48 7.78 -5.53 -2.49
CA GLY A 48 7.22 -6.88 -2.32
C GLY A 48 6.59 -7.40 -3.61
N ILE A 49 5.78 -6.56 -4.28
CA ILE A 49 5.14 -6.89 -5.56
C ILE A 49 6.19 -7.11 -6.65
N VAL A 50 7.16 -6.19 -6.81
CA VAL A 50 8.24 -6.31 -7.81
C VAL A 50 9.03 -7.60 -7.62
N GLY A 51 9.34 -7.96 -6.37
CA GLY A 51 9.98 -9.22 -6.03
C GLY A 51 9.14 -10.44 -6.43
N ALA A 52 7.83 -10.39 -6.18
CA ALA A 52 6.90 -11.44 -6.57
C ALA A 52 6.79 -11.57 -8.10
N VAL A 53 6.72 -10.46 -8.83
CA VAL A 53 6.69 -10.45 -10.31
C VAL A 53 7.95 -11.11 -10.88
N ARG A 54 9.13 -10.71 -10.42
CA ARG A 54 10.41 -11.31 -10.86
C ARG A 54 10.49 -12.82 -10.57
N ALA A 55 10.00 -13.23 -9.40
CA ALA A 55 9.92 -14.65 -9.04
C ALA A 55 8.90 -15.40 -9.92
N GLY A 56 7.77 -14.78 -10.24
CA GLY A 56 6.75 -15.30 -11.13
C GLY A 56 7.28 -15.49 -12.55
N ILE A 57 7.97 -14.49 -13.11
CA ILE A 57 8.63 -14.57 -14.43
C ILE A 57 9.62 -15.74 -14.46
N THR A 58 10.46 -15.86 -13.43
CA THR A 58 11.43 -16.94 -13.31
C THR A 58 10.75 -18.31 -13.23
N THR A 59 9.65 -18.39 -12.47
CA THR A 59 8.85 -19.61 -12.34
C THR A 59 8.16 -19.99 -13.65
N PHE A 60 7.66 -19.00 -14.39
CA PHE A 60 7.07 -19.19 -15.71
C PHE A 60 8.12 -19.75 -16.67
N HIS A 61 9.30 -19.13 -16.72
CA HIS A 61 10.42 -19.58 -17.55
C HIS A 61 10.85 -21.02 -17.20
N ALA A 62 10.94 -21.35 -15.91
CA ALA A 62 11.29 -22.70 -15.46
C ALA A 62 10.29 -23.78 -15.92
N LYS A 63 9.03 -23.40 -16.17
CA LYS A 63 7.97 -24.33 -16.62
C LYS A 63 7.85 -24.43 -18.14
N HIS A 64 8.16 -23.36 -18.87
CA HIS A 64 7.88 -23.24 -20.30
C HIS A 64 9.14 -23.13 -21.17
N GLU A 65 10.33 -23.02 -20.56
CA GLU A 65 11.62 -22.85 -21.24
C GLU A 65 11.74 -21.57 -22.09
N HIS A 66 10.82 -20.62 -21.89
CA HIS A 66 10.86 -19.27 -22.47
C HIS A 66 10.24 -18.26 -21.49
N PHE A 67 10.60 -16.98 -21.65
CA PHE A 67 9.99 -15.90 -20.88
C PHE A 67 8.58 -15.58 -21.39
N PRO A 68 7.69 -15.07 -20.52
CA PRO A 68 6.37 -14.62 -20.96
C PRO A 68 6.50 -13.55 -22.07
N LEU A 69 5.66 -13.61 -23.09
CA LEU A 69 5.66 -12.55 -24.12
C LEU A 69 5.13 -11.24 -23.52
N ASP A 70 4.14 -11.35 -22.64
CA ASP A 70 3.52 -10.27 -21.88
C ASP A 70 3.31 -10.72 -20.42
N LEU A 71 3.35 -9.79 -19.46
CA LEU A 71 3.10 -10.11 -18.04
C LEU A 71 1.60 -10.21 -17.70
N ASP A 72 0.75 -9.58 -18.52
CA ASP A 72 -0.70 -9.56 -18.38
C ASP A 72 -1.37 -9.13 -19.69
N GLY A 73 -2.69 -9.32 -19.77
CA GLY A 73 -3.53 -8.83 -20.86
C GLY A 73 -4.18 -7.47 -20.57
N ALA A 74 -3.67 -6.71 -19.61
CA ALA A 74 -4.28 -5.46 -19.19
C ALA A 74 -4.05 -4.34 -20.21
N ALA A 75 -5.04 -3.47 -20.38
CA ALA A 75 -4.88 -2.23 -21.14
C ALA A 75 -4.09 -1.19 -20.33
N ASP A 76 -3.51 -0.22 -21.03
CA ASP A 76 -2.83 0.92 -20.42
C ASP A 76 -3.78 1.72 -19.50
N GLY A 77 -3.24 2.20 -18.38
CA GLY A 77 -3.93 2.94 -17.35
C GLY A 77 -3.87 2.27 -15.97
N GLU A 78 -4.70 2.77 -15.07
CA GLU A 78 -4.75 2.33 -13.67
C GLU A 78 -5.22 0.89 -13.52
N ALA A 79 -4.56 0.16 -12.65
CA ALA A 79 -4.95 -1.16 -12.19
C ALA A 79 -6.35 -1.08 -11.57
N ALA A 80 -7.21 -1.99 -12.01
CA ALA A 80 -8.59 -2.08 -11.54
C ALA A 80 -9.02 -3.54 -11.44
N LEU A 81 -10.13 -3.82 -10.74
CA LEU A 81 -10.68 -5.17 -10.64
C LEU A 81 -11.00 -5.80 -12.01
N THR A 82 -11.34 -4.96 -13.00
CA THR A 82 -11.63 -5.38 -14.38
C THR A 82 -10.41 -5.32 -15.29
N ASN A 83 -9.26 -4.84 -14.79
CA ASN A 83 -8.00 -4.66 -15.51
C ASN A 83 -6.85 -5.03 -14.57
N ALA A 84 -6.79 -6.32 -14.19
CA ALA A 84 -5.80 -6.80 -13.23
C ALA A 84 -4.43 -6.91 -13.90
N LEU A 85 -3.44 -6.20 -13.35
CA LEU A 85 -2.06 -6.27 -13.82
C LEU A 85 -1.39 -7.54 -13.30
N PHE A 86 -0.44 -8.09 -14.03
CA PHE A 86 0.34 -9.29 -13.72
C PHE A 86 -0.43 -10.62 -13.56
N ASP A 87 -1.70 -10.74 -13.96
CA ASP A 87 -2.52 -11.96 -13.74
C ASP A 87 -1.93 -13.25 -14.35
N SER A 88 -1.27 -13.14 -15.50
CA SER A 88 -0.62 -14.28 -16.16
C SER A 88 0.57 -14.83 -15.38
N VAL A 89 1.20 -14.00 -14.56
CA VAL A 89 2.45 -14.28 -13.84
C VAL A 89 2.20 -14.46 -12.33
N LEU A 90 1.21 -13.75 -11.79
CA LEU A 90 0.76 -13.78 -10.42
C LEU A 90 -0.73 -14.17 -10.38
N VAL A 91 -1.05 -15.24 -9.64
CA VAL A 91 -2.40 -15.85 -9.56
C VAL A 91 -3.53 -14.87 -9.23
N TYR A 92 -3.24 -13.71 -8.64
CA TYR A 92 -4.24 -12.72 -8.25
C TYR A 92 -3.97 -11.31 -8.78
N GLY A 93 -2.92 -11.11 -9.57
CA GLY A 93 -2.52 -9.80 -10.11
C GLY A 93 -2.49 -8.66 -9.08
N VAL A 94 -2.44 -7.42 -9.57
CA VAL A 94 -2.60 -6.18 -8.77
C VAL A 94 -3.74 -5.35 -9.35
N VAL A 95 -4.56 -4.76 -8.49
CA VAL A 95 -5.85 -4.15 -8.87
C VAL A 95 -6.03 -2.69 -8.44
N ARG A 96 -5.02 -2.05 -7.83
CA ARG A 96 -5.05 -0.63 -7.42
C ARG A 96 -3.64 -0.04 -7.32
N HIS A 97 -3.56 1.29 -7.49
CA HIS A 97 -2.36 2.12 -7.26
C HIS A 97 -1.14 1.73 -8.08
N TRP A 98 -1.36 0.96 -9.14
CA TRP A 98 -0.37 0.65 -10.14
C TRP A 98 -0.93 1.12 -11.46
N GLU A 99 -0.10 1.75 -12.28
CA GLU A 99 -0.47 2.20 -13.61
C GLU A 99 0.38 1.47 -14.64
N LYS A 100 -0.17 1.21 -15.81
CA LYS A 100 0.53 0.62 -16.95
C LYS A 100 0.56 1.58 -18.12
N GLU A 101 1.72 1.73 -18.73
CA GLU A 101 1.92 2.35 -20.03
C GLU A 101 2.79 1.40 -20.88
N ASN A 102 2.17 0.69 -21.83
CA ASN A 102 2.79 -0.39 -22.58
C ASN A 102 3.38 -1.47 -21.64
N ASP A 103 4.64 -1.82 -21.81
CA ASP A 103 5.34 -2.79 -20.94
C ASP A 103 5.93 -2.16 -19.67
N THR A 104 5.56 -0.91 -19.38
CA THR A 104 6.06 -0.14 -18.24
C THR A 104 4.99 -0.01 -17.18
N TYR A 105 5.35 -0.33 -15.94
CA TYR A 105 4.46 -0.40 -14.79
C TYR A 105 4.96 0.58 -13.73
N THR A 106 4.12 1.52 -13.33
CA THR A 106 4.42 2.49 -12.28
C THR A 106 3.70 2.10 -11.01
N GLY A 107 4.47 1.91 -9.93
CA GLY A 107 3.96 1.54 -8.62
C GLY A 107 3.52 2.75 -7.77
N PRO A 108 2.91 2.49 -6.60
CA PRO A 108 2.34 3.52 -5.73
C PRO A 108 3.39 4.49 -5.16
N ALA A 109 4.64 4.06 -4.98
CA ALA A 109 5.73 4.91 -4.51
C ALA A 109 6.42 5.67 -5.66
N GLY A 110 5.89 5.57 -6.89
CA GLY A 110 6.42 6.21 -8.09
C GLY A 110 7.59 5.49 -8.73
N GLY A 111 7.92 4.27 -8.29
CA GLY A 111 8.90 3.43 -8.97
C GLY A 111 8.33 2.93 -10.29
N THR A 112 9.16 2.94 -11.34
CA THR A 112 8.77 2.54 -12.69
C THR A 112 9.56 1.30 -13.09
N TYR A 113 8.87 0.31 -13.65
CA TYR A 113 9.44 -0.98 -14.00
C TYR A 113 9.03 -1.38 -15.41
N THR A 114 9.98 -1.58 -16.30
CA THR A 114 9.72 -2.02 -17.66
C THR A 114 10.03 -3.50 -17.81
N TYR A 115 9.09 -4.24 -18.41
CA TYR A 115 9.28 -5.62 -18.78
C TYR A 115 9.95 -5.76 -20.15
N VAL A 116 10.91 -6.68 -20.26
CA VAL A 116 11.54 -7.03 -21.53
C VAL A 116 11.41 -8.54 -21.75
N SER A 117 10.59 -8.93 -22.71
CA SER A 117 10.32 -10.35 -23.01
C SER A 117 11.52 -11.12 -23.57
N GLY A 118 12.51 -10.41 -24.14
CA GLY A 118 13.71 -11.04 -24.69
C GLY A 118 14.62 -11.69 -23.64
N ASP A 119 14.68 -11.14 -22.43
CA ASP A 119 15.53 -11.63 -21.34
C ASP A 119 14.78 -11.83 -20.01
N GLY A 120 13.48 -11.57 -19.99
CA GLY A 120 12.62 -11.69 -18.81
C GLY A 120 12.89 -10.64 -17.74
N SER A 121 13.61 -9.56 -18.07
CA SER A 121 13.93 -8.53 -17.09
C SER A 121 12.72 -7.66 -16.76
N PHE A 122 12.66 -7.22 -15.51
CA PHE A 122 11.63 -6.33 -14.98
C PHE A 122 12.32 -5.29 -14.11
N ASN A 123 12.67 -4.14 -14.70
CA ASN A 123 13.61 -3.16 -14.15
C ASN A 123 13.04 -1.75 -14.13
#